data_AF-A0A238YYL1-F1
#
_entry.id   AF-A0A238YYL1-F1
#
_cell.length_a   1.000
_cell.length_b   1.000
_cell.length_c   1.000
_cell.angle_alpha   90.00
_cell.angle_beta   90.00
_cell.angle_gamma   90.00
#
_symmetry.space_group_name_H-M   'P 1'
#
loop_
_entity.id
_entity.type
_entity.pdbx_description
1 polymer ?
#
loop_
_entity_poly.entity_id
_entity_poly.type
_entity_poly.pdbx_seq_one_letter_code
_entity_poly.pdbx_strand_id
1 'polypeptide(L)'
;MDEIGLDAATMTLDEFLLARIAEDKRVAMDAAGDGGQERWSAGVVGEGPVGPRSVAHVVRHDPARVLADCSAKWRIVLACRDARPEMTFLGSRPPGMADFPTAAHGQHQLAAVILALLALPYADHPHYRPEWRP
;
A
#
# COMPACT_ATOMS: atom_id res chain seq x y z
N MET A 1 -13.53 16.60 14.91
CA MET A 1 -12.97 17.84 14.32
C MET A 1 -11.50 17.56 14.22
N ASP A 2 -11.12 16.90 13.13
CA ASP A 2 -9.78 16.35 12.98
C ASP A 2 -8.91 17.46 12.42
N GLU A 3 -7.92 17.85 13.22
CA GLU A 3 -7.13 19.08 13.09
C GLU A 3 -6.07 19.01 11.98
N ILE A 4 -6.30 18.19 10.95
CA ILE A 4 -5.54 18.18 9.69
C ILE A 4 -6.55 18.01 8.55
N GLY A 5 -7.39 19.03 8.39
CA GLY A 5 -8.21 19.25 7.20
C GLY A 5 -7.38 19.60 5.97
N LEU A 6 -6.35 18.79 5.65
CA LEU A 6 -5.97 18.60 4.26
C LEU A 6 -7.16 17.87 3.65
N ASP A 7 -8.05 18.64 3.03
CA ASP A 7 -9.24 18.16 2.36
C ASP A 7 -8.90 16.88 1.60
N ALA A 8 -9.55 15.76 1.95
CA ALA A 8 -9.33 14.48 1.29
C ALA A 8 -9.50 14.59 -0.24
N ALA A 9 -10.21 15.63 -0.73
CA ALA A 9 -10.31 15.94 -2.14
C ALA A 9 -9.04 16.55 -2.76
N THR A 10 -8.15 17.16 -1.97
CA THR A 10 -6.89 17.78 -2.41
C THR A 10 -5.68 16.86 -2.28
N MET A 11 -5.81 15.76 -1.55
CA MET A 11 -4.74 14.81 -1.28
C MET A 11 -4.22 14.16 -2.57
N THR A 12 -2.90 14.13 -2.72
CA THR A 12 -2.23 13.49 -3.85
C THR A 12 -2.07 11.98 -3.64
N LEU A 13 -1.87 11.21 -4.72
CA LEU A 13 -1.75 9.75 -4.64
C LEU A 13 -0.54 9.30 -3.81
N ASP A 14 0.58 10.01 -3.92
CA ASP A 14 1.78 9.74 -3.13
C ASP A 14 1.57 10.06 -1.64
N GLU A 15 0.91 11.18 -1.30
CA GLU A 15 0.52 11.45 0.09
C GLU A 15 -0.42 10.36 0.65
N PHE A 16 -1.36 9.89 -0.17
CA PHE A 16 -2.22 8.76 0.16
C PHE A 16 -1.45 7.49 0.47
N LEU A 17 -0.52 7.11 -0.40
CA LEU A 17 0.31 5.93 -0.17
C LEU A 17 1.17 6.08 1.08
N LEU A 18 1.80 7.24 1.30
CA LEU A 18 2.61 7.48 2.49
C LEU A 18 1.76 7.36 3.76
N ALA A 19 0.53 7.90 3.76
CA ALA A 19 -0.38 7.80 4.89
C ALA A 19 -0.84 6.35 5.15
N ARG A 20 -1.14 5.56 4.11
CA ARG A 20 -1.54 4.15 4.27
C ARG A 20 -0.37 3.27 4.71
N ILE A 21 0.83 3.49 4.15
CA ILE A 21 2.04 2.79 4.58
C ILE A 21 2.40 3.12 6.03
N ALA A 22 2.22 4.37 6.46
CA ALA A 22 2.44 4.76 7.85
C ALA A 22 1.46 4.07 8.80
N GLU A 23 0.19 3.94 8.41
CA GLU A 23 -0.82 3.20 9.18
C GLU A 23 -0.50 1.71 9.27
N ASP A 24 -0.19 1.06 8.14
CA ASP A 24 0.23 -0.36 8.11
C ASP A 24 1.47 -0.59 8.99
N LYS A 25 2.44 0.34 8.93
CA LYS A 25 3.63 0.31 9.78
C LYS A 25 3.27 0.42 11.25
N ARG A 26 2.35 1.33 11.63
CA ARG A 26 1.88 1.49 13.01
C ARG A 26 1.25 0.21 13.53
N VAL A 27 0.32 -0.36 12.77
CA VAL A 27 -0.33 -1.64 13.12
C VAL A 27 0.70 -2.76 13.28
N ALA A 28 1.70 -2.83 12.41
CA ALA A 28 2.78 -3.82 12.53
C ALA A 28 3.68 -3.57 13.76
N MET A 29 3.98 -2.32 14.12
CA MET A 29 4.74 -2.00 15.33
C MET A 29 3.96 -2.41 16.59
N ASP A 30 2.67 -2.10 16.65
CA ASP A 30 1.79 -2.48 17.77
C ASP A 30 1.74 -4.01 17.91
N ALA A 31 1.57 -4.73 16.79
CA ALA A 31 1.58 -6.19 16.75
C ALA A 31 2.90 -6.85 17.18
N ALA A 32 4.04 -6.15 17.00
CA ALA A 32 5.34 -6.59 17.48
C ALA A 32 5.53 -6.36 18.99
N GLY A 33 4.92 -5.31 19.55
CA GLY A 33 4.98 -4.97 20.97
C GLY A 33 4.16 -5.88 21.88
N ASP A 34 3.01 -6.38 21.40
CA ASP A 34 2.02 -7.16 22.17
C ASP A 34 2.38 -8.66 22.40
N GLY A 35 3.67 -9.01 22.43
CA GLY A 35 4.13 -10.38 22.74
C GLY A 35 5.29 -10.92 21.90
N GLY A 36 5.91 -10.09 21.06
CA GLY A 36 7.16 -10.43 20.37
C GLY A 36 7.08 -11.59 19.36
N GLN A 37 8.27 -11.98 18.88
CA GLN A 37 8.51 -12.96 17.82
C GLN A 37 7.95 -14.37 18.09
N GLU A 38 7.66 -14.70 19.36
CA GLU A 38 7.09 -15.98 19.79
C GLU A 38 5.65 -16.17 19.29
N ARG A 39 4.80 -15.13 19.36
CA ARG A 39 3.38 -15.18 18.96
C ARG A 39 3.15 -15.39 17.46
N TRP A 40 4.10 -14.94 16.66
CA TRP A 40 4.07 -15.02 15.19
C TRP A 40 4.86 -16.22 14.64
N SER A 41 5.39 -17.06 15.54
CA SER A 41 6.04 -18.32 15.21
C SER A 41 5.02 -19.45 15.06
N ALA A 42 5.36 -20.49 14.29
CA ALA A 42 4.49 -21.65 14.10
C ALA A 42 4.13 -22.39 15.41
N GLY A 43 4.88 -22.17 16.51
CA GLY A 43 4.69 -22.82 17.80
C GLY A 43 3.56 -22.24 18.66
N VAL A 44 3.14 -20.98 18.47
CA VAL A 44 2.08 -20.35 19.29
C VAL A 44 0.69 -20.48 18.66
N VAL A 45 0.60 -20.79 17.37
CA VAL A 45 -0.70 -21.04 16.70
C VAL A 45 -1.25 -22.44 17.01
N GLY A 46 -0.48 -23.29 17.70
CA GLY A 46 -0.86 -24.62 18.12
C GLY A 46 -1.58 -24.64 19.46
N GLU A 47 -2.88 -24.29 19.47
CA GLU A 47 -3.94 -24.84 20.33
C GLU A 47 -5.32 -24.14 20.15
N GLY A 48 -5.51 -23.34 19.08
CA GLY A 48 -6.80 -22.75 18.70
C GLY A 48 -7.46 -23.45 17.49
N PRO A 49 -8.70 -23.08 17.10
CA PRO A 49 -9.43 -23.67 15.96
C PRO A 49 -8.81 -23.37 14.59
N VAL A 50 -7.61 -22.77 14.57
CA VAL A 50 -6.93 -22.23 13.41
C VAL A 50 -6.08 -23.34 12.79
N GLY A 51 -6.59 -23.95 11.71
CA GLY A 51 -5.91 -25.06 11.05
C GLY A 51 -4.55 -24.66 10.42
N PRO A 52 -3.77 -25.66 9.92
CA PRO A 52 -2.39 -25.45 9.44
C PRO A 52 -2.20 -24.36 8.37
N ARG A 53 -3.23 -24.09 7.56
CA ARG A 53 -3.19 -23.04 6.52
C ARG A 53 -3.14 -21.63 7.11
N SER A 54 -3.80 -21.41 8.25
CA SER A 54 -3.81 -20.12 8.92
C SER A 54 -2.48 -19.85 9.63
N VAL A 55 -1.83 -20.89 10.15
CA VAL A 55 -0.46 -20.79 10.69
C VAL A 55 0.51 -20.30 9.62
N ALA A 56 0.48 -20.91 8.43
CA ALA A 56 1.33 -20.51 7.31
C ALA A 56 1.08 -19.06 6.86
N HIS A 57 -0.18 -18.61 6.89
CA HIS A 57 -0.54 -17.22 6.61
C HIS A 57 0.04 -16.28 7.68
N VAL A 58 -0.19 -16.55 8.96
CA VAL A 58 0.32 -15.75 10.09
C VAL A 58 1.85 -15.60 10.03
N VAL A 59 2.59 -16.69 9.83
CA VAL A 59 4.06 -16.66 9.72
C VAL A 59 4.52 -15.83 8.53
N ARG A 60 3.83 -15.92 7.37
CA ARG A 60 4.18 -15.12 6.18
C ARG A 60 3.88 -13.62 6.34
N HIS A 61 3.00 -13.28 7.28
CA HIS A 61 2.62 -11.92 7.62
C HIS A 61 3.19 -11.48 8.99
N ASP A 62 4.27 -12.12 9.44
CA ASP A 62 5.01 -11.71 10.64
C ASP A 62 5.31 -10.19 10.62
N PRO A 63 5.09 -9.47 11.74
CA PRO A 63 5.28 -8.02 11.82
C PRO A 63 6.64 -7.54 11.33
N ALA A 64 7.74 -8.26 11.57
CA ALA A 64 9.06 -7.83 11.11
C ALA A 64 9.13 -7.77 9.57
N ARG A 65 8.50 -8.75 8.89
CA ARG A 65 8.37 -8.75 7.43
C ARG A 65 7.48 -7.59 6.94
N VAL A 66 6.36 -7.33 7.61
CA VAL A 66 5.47 -6.20 7.25
C VAL A 66 6.19 -4.86 7.40
N LEU A 67 6.98 -4.67 8.45
CA LEU A 67 7.79 -3.47 8.65
C LEU A 67 8.83 -3.29 7.53
N ALA A 68 9.48 -4.37 7.10
CA ALA A 68 10.40 -4.35 5.96
C ALA A 68 9.68 -3.99 4.65
N ASP A 69 8.51 -4.58 4.39
CA ASP A 69 7.67 -4.28 3.22
C ASP A 69 7.24 -2.80 3.24
N CYS A 70 6.82 -2.25 4.39
CA CYS A 70 6.48 -0.82 4.54
C CYS A 70 7.68 0.08 4.25
N SER A 71 8.85 -0.27 4.76
CA SER A 71 10.11 0.45 4.55
C SER A 71 10.51 0.49 3.06
N ALA A 72 10.30 -0.61 2.34
CA ALA A 72 10.54 -0.70 0.90
C ALA A 72 9.54 0.15 0.11
N LYS A 73 8.23 0.00 0.38
CA LYS A 73 7.17 0.78 -0.29
C LYS A 73 7.35 2.28 -0.07
N TRP A 74 7.71 2.70 1.14
CA TRP A 74 7.97 4.11 1.46
C TRP A 74 9.08 4.69 0.58
N ARG A 75 10.19 3.95 0.40
CA ARG A 75 11.29 4.37 -0.50
C ARG A 75 10.86 4.43 -1.96
N ILE A 76 10.05 3.48 -2.42
CA ILE A 76 9.53 3.49 -3.79
C ILE A 76 8.65 4.72 -4.03
N VAL A 77 7.75 5.05 -3.09
CA VAL A 77 6.87 6.22 -3.20
C VAL A 77 7.69 7.51 -3.28
N LEU A 78 8.71 7.65 -2.43
CA LEU A 78 9.59 8.83 -2.49
C LEU A 78 10.38 8.92 -3.79
N ALA A 79 10.93 7.81 -4.28
CA ALA A 79 11.63 7.78 -5.56
C ALA A 79 10.70 8.17 -6.73
N CYS A 80 9.43 7.73 -6.71
CA CYS A 80 8.44 8.13 -7.70
C CYS A 80 8.07 9.60 -7.58
N ARG A 81 7.92 10.13 -6.35
CA ARG A 81 7.68 11.56 -6.09
C ARG A 81 8.82 12.41 -6.67
N ASP A 82 10.07 12.03 -6.43
CA ASP A 82 11.26 12.72 -6.94
C ASP A 82 11.33 12.68 -8.47
N ALA A 83 10.87 11.59 -9.08
CA ALA A 83 10.74 11.46 -10.53
C ALA A 83 9.62 12.34 -11.13
N ARG A 84 8.82 13.04 -10.31
CA ARG A 84 7.70 13.93 -10.73
C ARG A 84 6.70 13.19 -11.62
N PRO A 85 5.80 12.39 -11.04
CA PRO A 85 4.92 11.51 -11.80
C PRO A 85 3.90 12.30 -12.61
N GLU A 86 3.64 11.86 -13.84
CA GLU A 86 2.62 12.46 -14.72
C GLU A 86 1.23 11.90 -14.38
N MET A 87 0.56 12.45 -13.36
CA MET A 87 -0.70 11.91 -12.84
C MET A 87 -1.87 11.96 -13.83
N THR A 88 -1.85 12.91 -14.77
CA THR A 88 -2.85 13.02 -15.85
C THR A 88 -2.88 11.79 -16.76
N PHE A 89 -1.79 11.03 -16.81
CA PHE A 89 -1.68 9.80 -17.60
C PHE A 89 -2.68 8.72 -17.14
N LEU A 90 -2.88 8.52 -15.83
CA LEU A 90 -3.72 7.44 -15.30
C LEU A 90 -5.19 7.55 -15.73
N GLY A 91 -5.72 8.78 -15.79
CA GLY A 91 -7.10 9.05 -16.20
C GLY A 91 -7.31 9.20 -17.71
N SER A 92 -6.25 9.17 -18.52
CA SER A 92 -6.30 9.53 -19.94
C SER A 92 -6.67 8.39 -20.90
N ARG A 93 -7.25 7.30 -20.37
CA ARG A 93 -7.48 6.09 -21.13
C ARG A 93 -8.56 6.28 -22.21
N PRO A 94 -8.32 5.85 -23.46
CA PRO A 94 -9.35 5.83 -24.50
C PRO A 94 -10.56 4.97 -24.10
N PRO A 95 -11.80 5.41 -24.40
CA PRO A 95 -12.99 4.59 -24.17
C PRO A 95 -12.85 3.22 -24.84
N GLY A 96 -13.16 2.14 -24.10
CA GLY A 96 -13.08 0.76 -24.60
C GLY A 96 -11.71 0.08 -24.47
N MET A 97 -10.69 0.75 -23.90
CA MET A 97 -9.36 0.16 -23.64
C MET A 97 -9.05 -0.03 -22.14
N ALA A 98 -10.10 -0.11 -21.29
CA ALA A 98 -9.98 -0.28 -19.82
C ALA A 98 -9.09 -1.45 -19.40
N ASP A 99 -9.15 -2.55 -20.15
CA ASP A 99 -8.50 -3.81 -19.79
C ASP A 99 -7.08 -3.95 -20.37
N PHE A 100 -6.62 -2.98 -21.16
CA PHE A 100 -5.29 -3.04 -21.79
C PHE A 100 -4.23 -2.31 -20.96
N PRO A 101 -3.03 -2.90 -20.76
CA PRO A 101 -1.93 -2.22 -20.10
C PRO A 101 -1.52 -0.99 -20.93
N THR A 102 -1.59 0.20 -20.34
CA THR A 102 -1.06 1.40 -20.98
C THR A 102 0.46 1.34 -20.89
N ALA A 103 1.15 1.28 -22.03
CA ALA A 103 2.60 1.31 -22.07
C ALA A 103 3.07 2.69 -21.59
N ALA A 104 3.64 2.77 -20.39
CA ALA A 104 4.23 4.00 -19.89
C ALA A 104 5.43 4.40 -20.76
N HIS A 105 5.46 5.64 -21.20
CA HIS A 105 6.57 6.19 -21.98
C HIS A 105 7.41 7.13 -21.10
N GLY A 106 8.62 6.68 -20.77
CA GLY A 106 9.55 7.45 -19.95
C GLY A 106 9.26 7.38 -18.45
N GLN A 107 10.13 8.03 -17.68
CA GLN A 107 10.18 7.89 -16.22
C GLN A 107 8.97 8.50 -15.49
N HIS A 108 8.39 9.59 -16.01
CA HIS A 108 7.27 10.30 -15.37
C HIS A 108 5.98 9.48 -15.39
N GLN A 109 5.66 8.86 -16.53
CA GLN A 109 4.51 7.97 -16.67
C GLN A 109 4.73 6.66 -15.93
N LEU A 110 5.96 6.11 -15.98
CA LEU A 110 6.30 4.91 -15.22
C LEU A 110 6.12 5.13 -13.71
N ALA A 111 6.57 6.27 -13.19
CA ALA A 111 6.37 6.64 -11.78
C ALA A 111 4.88 6.73 -11.43
N ALA A 112 4.04 7.33 -12.29
CA ALA A 112 2.60 7.40 -12.07
C ALA A 112 1.96 6.00 -12.01
N VAL A 113 2.32 5.10 -12.93
CA VAL A 113 1.83 3.71 -12.95
C VAL A 113 2.28 2.94 -11.71
N ILE A 114 3.54 3.09 -11.28
CA ILE A 114 4.04 2.42 -10.07
C ILE A 114 3.24 2.87 -8.84
N LEU A 115 2.97 4.17 -8.68
CA LEU A 115 2.13 4.67 -7.59
C LEU A 115 0.70 4.09 -7.68
N ALA A 116 0.09 4.09 -8.86
CA ALA A 116 -1.25 3.51 -9.06
C ALA A 116 -1.33 2.03 -8.69
N LEU A 117 -0.33 1.25 -9.09
CA LEU A 117 -0.23 -0.19 -8.76
C LEU A 117 -0.02 -0.43 -7.26
N LEU A 118 0.80 0.39 -6.60
CA LEU A 118 0.98 0.32 -5.15
C LEU A 118 -0.29 0.65 -4.37
N ALA A 119 -1.22 1.40 -4.98
CA ALA A 119 -2.47 1.80 -4.36
C ALA A 119 -3.59 0.78 -4.49
N LEU A 120 -3.44 -0.26 -5.34
CA LEU A 120 -4.44 -1.30 -5.55
C LEU A 120 -4.92 -2.00 -4.25
N PRO A 121 -4.06 -2.32 -3.26
CA PRO A 121 -4.51 -2.91 -2.00
C PRO A 121 -5.46 -2.02 -1.20
N TYR A 122 -5.51 -0.72 -1.50
CA TYR A 122 -6.31 0.28 -0.81
C TYR A 122 -7.48 0.79 -1.67
N ALA A 123 -7.85 0.08 -2.74
CA ALA A 123 -8.89 0.52 -3.68
C ALA A 123 -10.30 0.67 -3.06
N ASP A 124 -10.57 -0.04 -1.95
CA ASP A 124 -11.82 0.05 -1.19
C ASP A 124 -11.76 1.10 -0.06
N HIS A 125 -10.64 1.82 0.06
CA HIS A 125 -10.48 2.84 1.08
C HIS A 125 -11.34 4.08 0.77
N PRO A 126 -12.05 4.69 1.74
CA PRO A 126 -12.94 5.84 1.48
C PRO A 126 -12.27 7.06 0.83
N HIS A 127 -10.98 7.26 1.10
CA HIS A 127 -10.18 8.35 0.51
C HIS A 127 -9.45 7.93 -0.79
N TYR A 128 -9.63 6.70 -1.25
CA TYR A 128 -9.13 6.28 -2.56
C TYR A 128 -9.96 6.91 -3.67
N ARG A 129 -9.31 7.54 -4.64
CA ARG A 129 -9.98 8.21 -5.76
C ARG A 129 -9.99 7.31 -7.01
N PRO A 130 -11.14 7.13 -7.70
CA PRO A 130 -11.22 6.27 -8.89
C PRO A 130 -10.27 6.65 -10.02
N GLU A 131 -9.94 7.93 -10.16
CA GLU A 131 -8.97 8.48 -11.12
C GLU A 131 -7.53 7.98 -10.92
N TRP A 132 -7.20 7.41 -9.76
CA TRP A 132 -5.90 6.79 -9.49
C TRP A 132 -5.82 5.34 -9.95
N ARG A 133 -6.92 4.77 -10.46
CA ARG A 133 -6.90 3.40 -10.98
C ARG A 133 -6.04 3.34 -12.25
N PRO A 134 -5.13 2.36 -12.35
CA PRO A 134 -4.27 2.20 -13.53
C PRO A 134 -5.04 1.75 -14.77
#